data_AF-A0A7S0CX85-F1
#
_entry.id   AF-A0A7S0CX85-F1
#
_cell.length_a   1.000
_cell.length_b   1.000
_cell.length_c   1.000
_cell.angle_alpha   90.00
_cell.angle_beta   90.00
_cell.angle_gamma   90.00
#
_symmetry.space_group_name_H-M   'P 1'
#
loop_
_entity.id
_entity.type
_entity.pdbx_description
1 polymer ?
#
loop_
_entity_poly.entity_id
_entity_poly.type
_entity_poly.pdbx_seq_one_letter_code
_entity_poly.pdbx_strand_id
1 'polypeptide(L)'
;SHIRDYLPDVKAIPSPLATKPGFRDDIRELDEKVMVDIAVCKGELCEDDARSFLRAGPREELYFDPKEVRVGIVTCGGLCPGLNSVIREVSNSLWYNYGVHDIVGLKYGLRG
;
A
#
# COMPACT_ATOMS: atom_id res chain seq x y z
N SER A 1 -13.05 3.39 -3.81
CA SER A 1 -11.87 3.38 -4.70
C SER A 1 -10.95 2.24 -4.30
N HIS A 2 -11.50 1.03 -4.33
CA HIS A 2 -10.78 -0.21 -4.13
C HIS A 2 -10.53 -0.84 -5.51
N ILE A 3 -9.49 -1.64 -5.67
CA ILE A 3 -9.22 -2.32 -6.95
C ILE A 3 -10.39 -3.25 -7.37
N ARG A 4 -11.20 -3.70 -6.39
CA ARG A 4 -12.45 -4.45 -6.59
C ARG A 4 -13.54 -3.63 -7.30
N ASP A 5 -13.50 -2.29 -7.20
CA ASP A 5 -14.43 -1.41 -7.92
C ASP A 5 -14.20 -1.52 -9.45
N TYR A 6 -12.99 -1.92 -9.86
CA TYR A 6 -12.60 -2.07 -11.27
C TYR A 6 -12.54 -3.54 -11.71
N LEU A 7 -12.44 -4.48 -10.76
CA LEU A 7 -12.29 -5.91 -11.02
C LEU A 7 -13.17 -6.71 -10.02
N PRO A 8 -14.47 -6.91 -10.33
CA PRO A 8 -15.45 -7.43 -9.37
C PRO A 8 -15.31 -8.93 -9.07
N ASP A 9 -14.77 -9.73 -10.00
CA ASP A 9 -14.67 -11.20 -9.86
C ASP A 9 -13.39 -11.67 -9.14
N VAL A 10 -12.75 -10.76 -8.44
CA VAL A 10 -11.43 -10.99 -7.87
C VAL A 10 -11.51 -11.70 -6.54
N LYS A 11 -10.71 -12.75 -6.44
CA LYS A 11 -10.56 -13.53 -5.22
C LYS A 11 -9.81 -12.72 -4.16
N ALA A 12 -10.36 -12.74 -2.95
CA ALA A 12 -9.68 -12.30 -1.76
C ALA A 12 -8.71 -13.38 -1.29
N ILE A 13 -7.45 -13.02 -1.03
CA ILE A 13 -6.42 -13.94 -0.54
C ILE A 13 -5.96 -13.43 0.83
N PRO A 14 -5.87 -14.27 1.87
CA PRO A 14 -5.37 -13.84 3.17
C PRO A 14 -3.96 -13.25 3.08
N SER A 15 -3.76 -12.10 3.71
CA SER A 15 -2.47 -11.43 3.77
C SER A 15 -1.50 -12.19 4.67
N PRO A 16 -0.24 -12.41 4.25
CA PRO A 16 0.79 -13.02 5.10
C PRO A 16 1.12 -12.14 6.32
N LEU A 17 0.75 -10.85 6.30
CA LEU A 17 0.96 -9.93 7.42
C LEU A 17 -0.12 -10.00 8.49
N ALA A 18 -1.31 -10.50 8.16
CA ALA A 18 -2.39 -10.64 9.13
C ALA A 18 -2.02 -11.59 10.28
N THR A 19 -1.14 -12.57 10.01
CA THR A 19 -0.68 -13.56 10.97
C THR A 19 0.74 -13.33 11.47
N LYS A 20 1.47 -12.34 10.91
CA LYS A 20 2.88 -12.09 11.24
C LYS A 20 3.00 -11.27 12.53
N PRO A 21 3.74 -11.74 13.55
CA PRO A 21 3.99 -10.96 14.77
C PRO A 21 4.62 -9.60 14.42
N GLY A 22 4.11 -8.54 15.06
CA GLY A 22 4.56 -7.16 14.81
C GLY A 22 3.80 -6.42 13.70
N PHE A 23 2.98 -7.11 12.89
CA PHE A 23 2.12 -6.45 11.88
C PHE A 23 0.63 -6.52 12.21
N ARG A 24 0.24 -7.35 13.18
CA ARG A 24 -1.18 -7.57 13.53
C ARG A 24 -1.89 -6.27 13.94
N ASP A 25 -1.24 -5.45 14.76
CA ASP A 25 -1.80 -4.17 15.22
C ASP A 25 -1.72 -3.07 14.13
N ASP A 26 -1.02 -3.35 13.04
CA ASP A 26 -0.86 -2.45 11.90
C ASP A 26 -1.84 -2.70 10.75
N ILE A 27 -2.56 -3.81 10.80
CA ILE A 27 -3.65 -4.09 9.87
C ILE A 27 -4.68 -2.95 9.95
N ARG A 28 -5.14 -2.50 8.78
CA ARG A 28 -6.13 -1.43 8.62
C ARG A 28 -7.35 -1.94 7.90
N GLU A 29 -8.50 -1.35 8.23
CA GLU A 29 -9.75 -1.61 7.54
C GLU A 29 -9.73 -1.05 6.11
N LEU A 30 -10.59 -1.59 5.25
CA LEU A 30 -10.63 -1.21 3.84
C LEU A 30 -11.14 0.23 3.63
N ASP A 31 -12.08 0.67 4.45
CA ASP A 31 -12.74 1.98 4.39
C ASP A 31 -12.24 2.96 5.47
N GLU A 32 -11.19 2.61 6.20
CA GLU A 32 -10.56 3.50 7.17
C GLU A 32 -10.05 4.77 6.46
N LYS A 33 -10.44 5.94 6.98
CA LYS A 33 -10.15 7.25 6.39
C LYS A 33 -9.37 8.14 7.34
N VAL A 34 -8.50 8.96 6.76
CA VAL A 34 -7.83 10.06 7.44
C VAL A 34 -8.44 11.37 6.95
N MET A 35 -8.97 12.14 7.88
CA MET A 35 -9.55 13.46 7.64
C MET A 35 -8.45 14.45 7.27
N VAL A 36 -8.69 15.25 6.23
CA VAL A 36 -7.78 16.32 5.80
C VAL A 36 -7.91 17.51 6.73
N ASP A 37 -9.15 17.93 6.98
CA ASP A 37 -9.48 19.08 7.78
C ASP A 37 -10.07 18.58 9.11
N ILE A 38 -9.25 18.61 10.16
CA ILE A 38 -9.69 18.23 11.51
C ILE A 38 -10.26 19.49 12.18
N ALA A 39 -11.53 19.78 11.89
CA ALA A 39 -12.27 20.89 12.49
C ALA A 39 -13.19 20.39 13.60
N VAL A 40 -13.24 21.12 14.71
CA VAL A 40 -14.08 20.81 15.87
C VAL A 40 -15.01 21.99 16.17
N CYS A 41 -16.31 21.73 16.21
CA CYS A 41 -17.37 22.68 16.45
C CYS A 41 -18.13 22.25 17.70
N LYS A 42 -18.18 23.09 18.75
CA LYS A 42 -18.85 22.77 20.03
C LYS A 42 -18.41 21.44 20.69
N GLY A 43 -17.16 21.03 20.44
CA GLY A 43 -16.60 19.78 20.98
C GLY A 43 -16.88 18.54 20.12
N GLU A 44 -17.57 18.69 18.99
CA GLU A 44 -17.85 17.62 18.03
C GLU A 44 -17.05 17.84 16.75
N LEU A 45 -16.66 16.75 16.07
CA LEU A 45 -16.06 16.85 14.75
C LEU A 45 -17.10 17.40 13.77
N CYS A 46 -16.75 18.45 13.03
CA CYS A 46 -17.64 18.99 12.01
C CYS A 46 -17.54 18.04 10.79
N GLU A 47 -18.46 17.08 10.67
CA GLU A 47 -18.46 16.05 9.62
C GLU A 47 -19.02 16.55 8.28
N ASP A 48 -19.88 17.58 8.31
CA ASP A 48 -20.45 18.18 7.11
C ASP A 48 -19.34 18.77 6.23
N ASP A 49 -19.15 18.14 5.06
CA ASP A 49 -18.21 18.52 4.00
C ASP A 49 -16.71 18.23 4.25
N ALA A 50 -16.39 17.41 5.25
CA ALA A 50 -15.00 17.10 5.57
C ALA A 50 -14.34 16.17 4.54
N ARG A 51 -13.32 16.70 3.86
CA ARG A 51 -12.50 15.93 2.91
C ARG A 51 -11.68 14.89 3.66
N SER A 52 -11.56 13.70 3.09
CA SER A 52 -10.76 12.61 3.65
C SER A 52 -10.08 11.77 2.57
N PHE A 53 -9.00 11.10 2.95
CA PHE A 53 -8.29 10.11 2.13
C PHE A 53 -8.38 8.73 2.76
N LEU A 54 -8.33 7.67 1.96
CA LEU A 54 -8.18 6.31 2.49
C LEU A 54 -6.82 6.18 3.19
N ARG A 55 -6.81 5.58 4.38
CA ARG A 55 -5.59 5.36 5.15
C ARG A 55 -4.75 4.26 4.51
N ALA A 56 -3.49 4.55 4.21
CA ALA A 56 -2.54 3.52 3.76
C ALA A 56 -2.18 2.54 4.89
N GLY A 57 -1.86 1.30 4.54
CA GLY A 57 -1.42 0.28 5.51
C GLY A 57 -1.64 -1.15 5.00
N PRO A 58 -1.10 -2.16 5.70
CA PRO A 58 -1.39 -3.54 5.39
C PRO A 58 -2.89 -3.84 5.59
N ARG A 59 -3.41 -4.79 4.81
CA ARG A 59 -4.81 -5.24 4.85
C ARG A 59 -4.87 -6.70 5.26
N GLU A 60 -6.02 -7.12 5.79
CA GLU A 60 -6.29 -8.54 6.10
C GLU A 60 -6.26 -9.40 4.84
N GLU A 61 -6.71 -8.84 3.72
CA GLU A 61 -6.80 -9.52 2.43
C GLU A 61 -5.98 -8.81 1.35
N LEU A 62 -5.38 -9.60 0.47
CA LEU A 62 -4.67 -9.20 -0.73
C LEU A 62 -5.47 -9.58 -1.97
N TYR A 63 -5.15 -8.88 -3.05
CA TYR A 63 -5.65 -9.17 -4.37
C TYR A 63 -4.83 -10.24 -5.08
N PHE A 64 -3.51 -10.09 -5.06
CA PHE A 64 -2.58 -10.96 -5.78
C PHE A 64 -1.97 -11.98 -4.81
N ASP A 65 -1.83 -13.24 -5.24
CA ASP A 65 -1.03 -14.22 -4.51
C ASP A 65 0.45 -13.81 -4.63
N PRO A 66 1.16 -13.50 -3.52
CA PRO A 66 2.56 -13.11 -3.58
C PRO A 66 3.46 -14.11 -4.32
N LYS A 67 3.09 -15.39 -4.40
CA LYS A 67 3.87 -16.43 -5.09
C LYS A 67 3.78 -16.35 -6.61
N GLU A 68 2.72 -15.74 -7.14
CA GLU A 68 2.47 -15.60 -8.58
C GLU A 68 2.84 -14.22 -9.12
N VAL A 69 3.21 -13.29 -8.23
CA VAL A 69 3.51 -11.91 -8.58
C VAL A 69 4.96 -11.76 -9.05
N ARG A 70 5.12 -11.05 -10.18
CA ARG A 70 6.38 -10.45 -10.61
C ARG A 70 6.29 -8.93 -10.47
N VAL A 71 7.26 -8.31 -9.82
CA VAL A 71 7.29 -6.86 -9.58
C VAL A 71 8.39 -6.19 -10.40
N GLY A 72 8.03 -5.15 -11.14
CA GLY A 72 8.98 -4.21 -11.74
C GLY A 72 9.06 -2.91 -10.95
N ILE A 73 10.26 -2.50 -10.53
CA ILE A 73 10.51 -1.21 -9.90
C ILE A 73 11.23 -0.30 -10.89
N VAL A 74 10.63 0.84 -11.21
CA VAL A 74 11.21 1.86 -12.08
C VAL A 74 11.29 3.19 -11.34
N THR A 75 12.38 3.92 -11.52
CA THR A 75 12.50 5.28 -11.02
C THR A 75 12.57 6.24 -12.20
N CYS A 76 11.76 7.31 -12.13
CA CYS A 76 11.65 8.30 -13.20
C CYS A 76 11.99 9.69 -12.67
N GLY A 77 12.57 10.53 -13.51
CA GLY A 77 12.94 11.90 -13.17
C GLY A 77 14.39 12.03 -12.68
N GLY A 78 14.67 13.14 -11.99
CA GLY A 78 15.98 13.41 -11.43
C GLY A 78 16.30 12.56 -10.21
N LEU A 79 17.59 12.40 -9.90
CA LEU A 79 18.03 11.72 -8.68
C LEU A 79 17.73 12.61 -7.46
N CYS A 80 17.05 12.03 -6.47
CA CYS A 80 16.76 12.69 -5.19
C CYS A 80 17.47 11.94 -4.06
N PRO A 81 18.07 12.63 -3.06
CA PRO A 81 18.56 11.99 -1.85
C PRO A 81 17.45 11.14 -1.20
N GLY A 82 17.74 9.86 -0.92
CA GLY A 82 16.78 8.92 -0.31
C GLY A 82 16.08 7.97 -1.29
N LEU A 83 16.19 8.18 -2.61
CA LEU A 83 15.58 7.29 -3.60
C LEU A 83 16.03 5.83 -3.44
N ASN A 84 17.32 5.62 -3.17
CA ASN A 84 17.85 4.26 -2.94
C ASN A 84 17.30 3.62 -1.66
N SER A 85 17.04 4.42 -0.62
CA SER A 85 16.41 3.93 0.60
C SER A 85 14.98 3.48 0.32
N VAL A 86 14.23 4.24 -0.49
CA VAL A 86 12.87 3.85 -0.91
C VAL A 86 12.89 2.55 -1.70
N ILE A 87 13.77 2.41 -2.70
CA ILE A 87 13.90 1.18 -3.48
C ILE A 87 14.19 -0.01 -2.55
N ARG A 88 15.17 0.16 -1.65
CA ARG A 88 15.56 -0.88 -0.70
C ARG A 88 14.39 -1.32 0.18
N GLU A 89 13.67 -0.38 0.79
CA GLU A 89 12.57 -0.72 1.70
C GLU A 89 11.39 -1.36 0.96
N VAL A 90 11.09 -0.92 -0.26
CA VAL A 90 10.08 -1.58 -1.11
C VAL A 90 10.50 -3.01 -1.45
N SER A 91 11.73 -3.22 -1.93
CA SER A 91 12.26 -4.54 -2.25
C SER A 91 12.29 -5.46 -1.03
N ASN A 92 12.72 -4.96 0.14
CA ASN A 92 12.75 -5.72 1.38
C ASN A 92 11.35 -6.10 1.85
N SER A 93 10.38 -5.19 1.78
CA SER A 93 9.01 -5.50 2.16
C SER A 93 8.41 -6.58 1.26
N LEU A 94 8.58 -6.47 -0.06
CA LEU A 94 8.14 -7.49 -1.00
C LEU A 94 8.77 -8.86 -0.70
N TRP A 95 10.09 -8.90 -0.48
CA TRP A 95 10.82 -10.13 -0.26
C TRP A 95 10.53 -10.78 1.10
N TYR A 96 10.69 -10.04 2.20
CA TYR A 96 10.66 -10.59 3.56
C TYR A 96 9.27 -10.57 4.20
N ASN A 97 8.41 -9.64 3.80
CA ASN A 97 7.07 -9.49 4.39
C ASN A 97 6.03 -10.24 3.56
N TYR A 98 6.08 -10.10 2.24
CA TYR A 98 5.08 -10.72 1.35
C TYR A 98 5.56 -12.02 0.70
N GLY A 99 6.86 -12.31 0.65
CA GLY A 99 7.39 -13.53 0.02
C GLY A 99 7.43 -13.48 -1.51
N VAL A 100 7.45 -12.26 -2.07
CA VAL A 100 7.61 -12.04 -3.51
C VAL A 100 9.10 -12.09 -3.84
N HIS A 101 9.51 -13.07 -4.65
CA HIS A 101 10.93 -13.28 -4.97
C HIS A 101 11.32 -12.88 -6.41
N ASP A 102 10.33 -12.61 -7.26
CA ASP A 102 10.56 -12.15 -8.63
C ASP A 102 10.43 -10.62 -8.71
N ILE A 103 11.52 -9.94 -8.38
CA ILE A 103 11.61 -8.47 -8.30
C ILE A 103 12.68 -7.98 -9.26
N VAL A 104 12.29 -7.17 -10.25
CA VAL A 104 13.19 -6.62 -11.27
C VAL A 104 13.29 -5.10 -11.18
N GLY A 105 14.51 -4.57 -11.29
CA GLY A 105 14.76 -3.14 -11.39
C GLY A 105 14.87 -2.71 -12.86
N LEU A 106 13.95 -1.87 -13.32
CA LEU A 106 13.95 -1.31 -14.67
C LEU A 106 14.89 -0.10 -14.71
N LYS A 107 15.90 -0.17 -15.58
CA LYS A 107 16.92 0.87 -15.72
C LYS A 107 16.42 1.98 -16.65
N TYR A 108 17.05 3.16 -16.54
CA TYR A 108 16.84 4.30 -17.44
C TYR A 108 15.40 4.88 -17.48
N GLY A 109 14.61 4.66 -16.43
CA GLY A 109 13.24 5.16 -16.34
C GLY A 109 12.31 4.50 -17.35
N LEU A 110 11.26 5.20 -17.79
CA LEU A 110 10.28 4.68 -18.77
C LEU A 110 10.85 4.54 -20.20
N ARG A 111 12.08 4.99 -20.45
CA ARG A 111 12.71 4.86 -21.78
C ARG A 111 13.22 3.45 -22.05
N GLY A 112 13.46 2.65 -20.99
CA GLY A 112 14.03 1.30 -21.09
C GLY A 112 15.54 1.32 -21.29
#